data_AF-A0A3C1GLB7-F1
#
_entry.id   AF-A0A3C1GLB7-F1
#
_cell.length_a   1.000
_cell.length_b   1.000
_cell.length_c   1.000
_cell.angle_alpha   90.00
_cell.angle_beta   90.00
_cell.angle_gamma   90.00
#
_symmetry.space_group_name_H-M   'P 1'
#
loop_
_entity.id
_entity.type
_entity.pdbx_description
1 polymer ?
#
loop_
_entity_poly.entity_id
_entity_poly.type
_entity_poly.pdbx_seq_one_letter_code
_entity_poly.pdbx_strand_id
1 'polypeptide(L)'
;MLDEARASAAFNVARLHPFAVRGIAVVGLEPSCLLTLRDEYVDLLRSEEARLVARSAFLLEEFLLRERARGLTLRFRDGARRALLHGHCHQKASVGTAPTVAALNWAGYEVTEVDSGCCGMAGSFGFEKEHYELSVTLGNRRLAPAVQAAAADTEVVAPGISCRQQIEHL
;
A
#
# COMPACT_ATOMS: atom_id res chain seq x y z
N MET A 1 -8.45 -21.48 10.72
CA MET A 1 -7.77 -20.18 10.55
C MET A 1 -6.33 -20.30 10.06
N LEU A 2 -5.35 -20.81 10.84
CA LEU A 2 -3.95 -20.87 10.36
C LEU A 2 -3.74 -21.85 9.19
N ASP A 3 -4.46 -22.97 9.17
CA ASP A 3 -4.38 -23.93 8.06
C ASP A 3 -4.95 -23.35 6.76
N GLU A 4 -6.02 -22.57 6.83
CA GLU A 4 -6.62 -21.88 5.68
C GLU A 4 -5.69 -20.78 5.16
N ALA A 5 -5.04 -20.03 6.07
CA ALA A 5 -4.03 -19.06 5.71
C ALA A 5 -2.83 -19.72 5.01
N ARG A 6 -2.35 -20.86 5.55
CA ARG A 6 -1.28 -21.65 4.93
C ARG A 6 -1.68 -22.18 3.54
N ALA A 7 -2.90 -22.69 3.39
CA ALA A 7 -3.42 -23.15 2.10
C ALA A 7 -3.51 -22.01 1.07
N SER A 8 -4.00 -20.84 1.49
CA SER A 8 -4.08 -19.64 0.65
C SER A 8 -2.68 -19.13 0.25
N ALA A 9 -1.73 -19.13 1.19
CA ALA A 9 -0.35 -18.79 0.93
C ALA A 9 0.28 -19.73 -0.10
N ALA A 10 0.11 -21.05 0.08
CA ALA A 10 0.64 -22.06 -0.84
C ALA A 10 0.04 -21.91 -2.24
N PHE A 11 -1.28 -21.67 -2.32
CA PHE A 11 -1.99 -21.45 -3.58
C PHE A 11 -1.43 -20.26 -4.37
N ASN A 12 -1.17 -19.13 -3.68
CA ASN A 12 -0.65 -17.91 -4.27
C ASN A 12 0.82 -18.06 -4.68
N VAL A 13 1.66 -18.60 -3.79
CA VAL A 13 3.09 -18.83 -4.08
C VAL A 13 3.25 -19.78 -5.28
N ALA A 14 2.48 -20.86 -5.37
CA ALA A 14 2.55 -21.78 -6.50
C ALA A 14 2.26 -21.09 -7.85
N ARG A 15 1.40 -20.07 -7.87
CA ARG A 15 1.04 -19.32 -9.10
C ARG A 15 2.05 -18.24 -9.46
N LEU A 16 2.64 -17.60 -8.46
CA LEU A 16 3.57 -16.50 -8.65
C LEU A 16 5.01 -17.00 -8.87
N HIS A 17 5.38 -18.14 -8.30
CA HIS A 17 6.72 -18.70 -8.36
C HIS A 17 7.27 -18.86 -9.79
N PRO A 18 6.50 -19.36 -10.80
CA PRO A 18 7.01 -19.44 -12.18
C PRO A 18 7.42 -18.10 -12.78
N PHE A 19 6.80 -16.99 -12.37
CA PHE A 19 7.15 -15.64 -12.81
C PHE A 19 8.39 -15.13 -12.07
N ALA A 20 8.45 -15.36 -10.77
CA ALA A 20 9.60 -15.01 -9.93
C ALA A 20 10.90 -15.71 -10.40
N VAL A 21 10.83 -17.00 -10.78
CA VAL A 21 11.96 -17.74 -11.37
C VAL A 21 12.47 -17.10 -12.66
N ARG A 22 11.58 -16.51 -13.46
CA ARG A 22 11.94 -15.79 -14.70
C ARG A 22 12.42 -14.35 -14.45
N GLY A 23 12.54 -13.93 -13.19
CA GLY A 23 12.90 -12.56 -12.81
C GLY A 23 11.82 -11.53 -13.09
N ILE A 24 10.56 -11.96 -13.30
CA ILE A 24 9.43 -11.06 -13.52
C ILE A 24 8.96 -10.54 -12.16
N ALA A 25 8.84 -9.22 -12.03
CA ALA A 25 8.37 -8.59 -10.80
C ALA A 25 6.87 -8.83 -10.57
N VAL A 26 6.52 -9.07 -9.30
CA VAL A 26 5.14 -9.10 -8.81
C VAL A 26 4.86 -7.72 -8.21
N VAL A 27 3.99 -6.94 -8.84
CA VAL A 27 3.67 -5.58 -8.38
C VAL A 27 2.31 -5.57 -7.70
N GLY A 28 2.29 -5.11 -6.44
CA GLY A 28 1.06 -4.97 -5.65
C GLY A 28 0.62 -3.51 -5.51
N LEU A 29 -0.68 -3.27 -5.62
CA LEU A 29 -1.31 -1.96 -5.39
C LEU A 29 -1.92 -1.82 -4.00
N GLU A 30 -2.12 -2.95 -3.32
CA GLU A 30 -2.69 -3.04 -1.99
C GLU A 30 -1.57 -3.41 -1.01
N PRO A 31 -1.11 -2.46 -0.15
CA PRO A 31 -0.01 -2.72 0.76
C PRO A 31 -0.27 -3.88 1.70
N SER A 32 -1.49 -4.02 2.23
CA SER A 32 -1.82 -5.14 3.11
C SER A 32 -1.56 -6.49 2.43
N CYS A 33 -2.12 -6.71 1.24
CA CYS A 33 -1.97 -7.97 0.52
C CYS A 33 -0.53 -8.25 0.09
N LEU A 34 0.17 -7.25 -0.45
CA LEU A 34 1.53 -7.46 -0.95
C LEU A 34 2.52 -7.69 0.19
N LEU A 35 2.39 -6.96 1.30
CA LEU A 35 3.29 -7.13 2.43
C LEU A 35 3.08 -8.50 3.10
N THR A 36 1.85 -9.01 3.12
CA THR A 36 1.55 -10.41 3.49
C THR A 36 2.29 -11.43 2.63
N LEU A 37 2.37 -11.19 1.32
CA LEU A 37 3.14 -12.05 0.41
C LEU A 37 4.65 -12.01 0.70
N ARG A 38 5.15 -10.86 1.14
CA ARG A 38 6.59 -10.59 1.32
C ARG A 38 7.12 -11.06 2.67
N ASP A 39 6.31 -11.02 3.71
CA ASP A 39 6.72 -11.35 5.08
C ASP A 39 6.02 -12.63 5.58
N GLU A 40 4.72 -12.56 5.88
CA GLU A 40 3.99 -13.65 6.54
C GLU A 40 3.94 -14.94 5.73
N TYR A 41 3.88 -14.90 4.40
CA TYR A 41 3.90 -16.12 3.58
C TYR A 41 5.23 -16.87 3.68
N VAL A 42 6.34 -16.16 3.88
CA VAL A 42 7.65 -16.77 4.09
C VAL A 42 7.67 -17.54 5.40
N ASP A 43 7.14 -16.94 6.46
CA ASP A 43 7.09 -17.55 7.79
C ASP A 43 6.10 -18.72 7.88
N LEU A 44 4.96 -18.59 7.19
CA LEU A 44 3.95 -19.64 7.10
C LEU A 44 4.49 -20.85 6.33
N LEU A 45 4.97 -20.67 5.10
CA LEU A 45 5.34 -21.78 4.22
C LEU A 45 6.76 -22.31 4.47
N ARG A 46 7.68 -21.43 4.88
CA ARG A 46 9.10 -21.73 5.14
C ARG A 46 9.84 -22.36 3.95
N SER A 47 9.32 -22.17 2.74
CA SER A 47 9.84 -22.75 1.50
C SER A 47 10.70 -21.75 0.71
N GLU A 48 11.55 -22.25 -0.18
CA GLU A 48 12.38 -21.35 -1.01
C GLU A 48 11.56 -20.65 -2.10
N GLU A 49 10.50 -21.29 -2.58
CA GLU A 49 9.55 -20.70 -3.52
C GLU A 49 8.89 -19.46 -2.92
N ALA A 50 8.48 -19.53 -1.64
CA ALA A 50 7.92 -18.39 -0.92
C ALA A 50 8.92 -17.24 -0.80
N ARG A 51 10.18 -17.54 -0.42
CA ARG A 51 11.25 -16.53 -0.34
C ARG A 51 11.54 -15.90 -1.70
N LEU A 52 11.56 -16.68 -2.78
CA LEU A 52 11.80 -16.16 -4.12
C LEU A 52 10.67 -15.24 -4.60
N VAL A 53 9.41 -15.63 -4.35
CA VAL A 53 8.25 -14.78 -4.63
C VAL A 53 8.31 -13.48 -3.81
N ALA A 54 8.61 -13.57 -2.51
CA ALA A 54 8.76 -12.41 -1.64
C ALA A 54 9.84 -11.43 -2.14
N ARG A 55 11.02 -11.92 -2.55
CA ARG A 55 12.09 -11.08 -3.13
C ARG A 55 11.70 -10.45 -4.48
N SER A 56 10.69 -11.00 -5.14
CA SER A 56 10.17 -10.51 -6.43
C SER A 56 8.96 -9.58 -6.26
N ALA A 57 8.50 -9.35 -5.03
CA ALA A 57 7.30 -8.57 -4.71
C ALA A 57 7.65 -7.11 -4.38
N PHE A 58 7.02 -6.16 -5.10
CA PHE A 58 7.26 -4.72 -4.98
C PHE A 58 5.95 -3.96 -4.89
N LEU A 59 5.86 -3.00 -3.98
CA LEU A 59 4.83 -1.97 -4.07
C LEU A 59 5.06 -1.18 -5.37
N LEU A 60 4.00 -0.59 -5.93
CA LEU A 60 4.09 0.11 -7.21
C LEU A 60 5.22 1.14 -7.23
N GLU A 61 5.32 1.94 -6.17
CA GLU A 61 6.34 2.97 -6.00
C GLU A 61 7.76 2.38 -5.90
N GLU A 62 7.94 1.26 -5.20
CA GLU A 62 9.24 0.58 -5.09
C GLU A 62 9.68 0.07 -6.46
N PHE A 63 8.75 -0.54 -7.20
CA PHE A 63 8.98 -1.02 -8.57
C PHE A 63 9.34 0.14 -9.50
N LEU A 64 8.56 1.22 -9.49
CA LEU A 64 8.77 2.38 -10.34
C LEU A 64 10.13 3.04 -10.10
N LEU A 65 10.54 3.19 -8.84
CA LEU A 65 11.85 3.75 -8.50
C LEU A 65 13.00 2.81 -8.90
N ARG A 66 12.82 1.49 -8.75
CA ARG A 66 13.81 0.50 -9.21
C ARG A 66 13.99 0.55 -10.73
N GLU A 67 12.89 0.58 -11.49
CA GLU A 67 12.96 0.64 -12.95
C GLU A 67 13.45 2.01 -13.44
N ARG A 68 13.13 3.10 -12.72
CA ARG A 68 13.72 4.43 -12.99
C ARG A 68 15.24 4.38 -12.90
N ALA A 69 15.79 3.75 -11.87
CA ALA A 69 17.24 3.57 -11.73
C ALA A 69 17.85 2.72 -12.86
N ARG A 70 17.03 1.93 -13.57
CA ARG A 70 17.40 1.15 -14.76
C ARG A 70 17.13 1.87 -16.09
N GLY A 71 16.71 3.12 -16.05
CA GLY A 71 16.49 3.94 -17.24
C GLY A 71 15.02 4.05 -17.69
N LEU A 72 14.05 3.58 -16.89
CA LEU A 72 12.65 3.84 -17.18
C LEU A 72 12.38 5.35 -17.16
N THR A 73 11.88 5.87 -18.29
CA THR A 73 11.37 7.24 -18.39
C THR A 73 9.86 7.20 -18.53
N LEU A 74 9.16 8.00 -17.72
CA LEU A 74 7.73 8.22 -17.83
C LEU A 74 7.48 9.70 -18.15
N ARG A 75 6.42 9.97 -18.91
CA ARG A 75 5.93 11.33 -19.14
C ARG A 75 4.82 11.62 -18.15
N PHE A 76 5.00 12.67 -17.36
CA PHE A 76 4.00 13.15 -16.42
C PHE A 76 3.34 14.42 -16.96
N ARG A 77 2.24 14.83 -16.32
CA ARG A 77 1.59 16.10 -16.64
C ARG A 77 2.48 17.25 -16.17
N ASP A 78 2.52 18.31 -16.96
CA ASP A 78 3.23 19.53 -16.60
C ASP A 78 2.52 20.30 -15.47
N GLY A 79 3.28 21.11 -14.74
CA GLY A 79 2.80 21.95 -13.65
C GLY A 79 3.04 21.35 -12.26
N ALA A 80 3.41 22.22 -11.31
CA ALA A 80 3.53 21.84 -9.90
C ALA A 80 2.13 21.49 -9.35
N ARG A 81 2.02 20.34 -8.71
CA ARG A 81 0.78 19.82 -8.13
C ARG A 81 1.00 19.49 -6.67
N ARG A 82 -0.04 19.58 -5.84
CA ARG A 82 0.06 19.25 -4.41
C ARG A 82 -0.56 17.88 -4.16
N ALA A 83 0.11 17.06 -3.38
CA ALA A 83 -0.41 15.78 -2.92
C ALA A 83 -0.45 15.74 -1.40
N LEU A 84 -1.61 15.42 -0.83
CA LEU A 84 -1.75 15.07 0.57
C LEU A 84 -1.72 13.54 0.69
N LEU A 85 -0.61 12.99 1.20
CA LEU A 85 -0.39 11.55 1.32
C LEU A 85 -0.84 11.03 2.69
N HIS A 86 -1.78 10.09 2.69
CA HIS A 86 -2.00 9.20 3.82
C HIS A 86 -1.28 7.87 3.57
N GLY A 87 -0.14 7.65 4.24
CA GLY A 87 0.56 6.37 4.18
C GLY A 87 -0.28 5.23 4.76
N HIS A 88 -0.32 4.08 4.09
CA HIS A 88 -1.05 2.91 4.59
C HIS A 88 -0.42 2.39 5.89
N CYS A 89 -1.21 1.89 6.86
CA CYS A 89 -0.67 1.42 8.15
C CYS A 89 0.38 0.30 8.00
N HIS A 90 0.09 -0.76 7.23
CA HIS A 90 1.07 -1.80 6.90
C HIS A 90 2.32 -1.25 6.21
N GLN A 91 2.15 -0.31 5.27
CA GLN A 91 3.29 0.33 4.61
C GLN A 91 4.17 1.08 5.62
N LYS A 92 3.58 1.96 6.45
CA LYS A 92 4.29 2.72 7.48
C LYS A 92 5.01 1.80 8.47
N ALA A 93 4.39 0.69 8.85
CA ALA A 93 4.97 -0.26 9.80
C ALA A 93 6.13 -1.10 9.20
N SER A 94 6.00 -1.54 7.96
CA SER A 94 6.95 -2.51 7.37
C SER A 94 8.06 -1.87 6.53
N VAL A 95 7.78 -0.78 5.81
CA VAL A 95 8.74 -0.16 4.86
C VAL A 95 8.81 1.36 4.86
N GLY A 96 7.90 2.03 5.55
CA GLY A 96 7.76 3.47 5.50
C GLY A 96 7.19 3.97 4.17
N THR A 97 6.99 5.29 4.10
CA THR A 97 6.33 6.00 2.99
C THR A 97 7.30 6.69 2.04
N ALA A 98 8.60 6.69 2.36
CA ALA A 98 9.63 7.37 1.56
C ALA A 98 9.62 6.97 0.07
N PRO A 99 9.39 5.69 -0.31
CA PRO A 99 9.25 5.33 -1.72
C PRO A 99 8.04 6.01 -2.39
N THR A 100 6.90 6.12 -1.71
CA THR A 100 5.70 6.78 -2.26
C THR A 100 5.95 8.26 -2.45
N VAL A 101 6.55 8.92 -1.46
CA VAL A 101 6.93 10.34 -1.55
C VAL A 101 7.88 10.57 -2.72
N ALA A 102 8.91 9.74 -2.86
CA ALA A 102 9.87 9.85 -3.97
C ALA A 102 9.24 9.62 -5.35
N ALA A 103 8.32 8.66 -5.47
CA ALA A 103 7.58 8.41 -6.71
C ALA A 103 6.63 9.57 -7.08
N LEU A 104 5.94 10.14 -6.10
CA LEU A 104 5.09 11.32 -6.29
C LEU A 104 5.91 12.57 -6.65
N ASN A 105 7.04 12.80 -5.97
CA ASN A 105 7.97 13.88 -6.32
C ASN A 105 8.51 13.70 -7.75
N TRP A 106 8.82 12.47 -8.16
CA TRP A 106 9.21 12.18 -9.54
C TRP A 106 8.10 12.52 -10.54
N ALA A 107 6.84 12.31 -10.15
CA ALA A 107 5.67 12.69 -10.94
C ALA A 107 5.33 14.19 -10.90
N GLY A 108 6.15 15.03 -10.24
CA GLY A 108 5.99 16.48 -10.20
C GLY A 108 5.06 16.99 -9.08
N TYR A 109 4.81 16.19 -8.06
CA TYR A 109 4.04 16.61 -6.89
C TYR A 109 4.94 17.22 -5.81
N GLU A 110 4.46 18.25 -5.14
CA GLU A 110 4.85 18.64 -3.79
C GLU A 110 4.02 17.83 -2.79
N VAL A 111 4.68 16.98 -2.01
CA VAL A 111 4.00 16.00 -1.15
C VAL A 111 4.05 16.45 0.30
N THR A 112 2.88 16.48 0.93
CA THR A 112 2.72 16.62 2.38
C THR A 112 2.12 15.34 2.93
N GLU A 113 2.68 14.80 4.02
CA GLU A 113 2.18 13.59 4.65
C GLU A 113 1.25 13.91 5.82
N VAL A 114 0.14 13.17 5.91
CA VAL A 114 -0.76 13.25 7.07
C VAL A 114 -0.15 12.48 8.23
N ASP A 115 0.18 13.19 9.33
CA ASP A 115 0.55 12.60 10.63
C ASP A 115 -0.66 11.87 11.25
N SER A 116 -0.90 10.66 10.76
CA SER A 116 -2.05 9.80 11.06
C SER A 116 -1.61 8.36 11.23
N GLY A 117 -2.35 7.61 12.06
CA GLY A 117 -2.19 6.17 12.24
C GLY A 117 -2.91 5.37 11.15
N CYS A 118 -3.74 4.40 11.56
CA CYS A 118 -4.66 3.67 10.68
C CYS A 118 -5.82 4.57 10.23
N CYS A 119 -6.39 4.30 9.06
CA CYS A 119 -7.61 4.95 8.59
C CYS A 119 -8.86 4.57 9.42
N GLY A 120 -8.84 3.40 10.07
CA GLY A 120 -9.96 2.88 10.88
C GLY A 120 -10.73 1.74 10.22
N MET A 121 -10.58 1.54 8.90
CA MET A 121 -11.37 0.55 8.15
C MET A 121 -10.79 -0.88 8.20
N ALA A 122 -9.46 -1.02 8.04
CA ALA A 122 -8.67 -2.27 8.04
C ALA A 122 -9.46 -3.58 7.71
N GLY A 123 -9.58 -3.92 6.42
CA GLY A 123 -10.25 -5.16 6.02
C GLY A 123 -11.76 -5.12 6.29
N SER A 124 -12.32 -6.19 6.89
CA SER A 124 -13.72 -6.24 7.31
C SER A 124 -14.02 -5.45 8.58
N PHE A 125 -12.99 -5.05 9.34
CA PHE A 125 -13.14 -4.51 10.70
C PHE A 125 -14.15 -3.37 10.74
N GLY A 126 -13.98 -2.32 9.93
CA GLY A 126 -14.93 -1.20 9.96
C GLY A 126 -16.25 -1.44 9.22
N PHE A 127 -16.43 -2.59 8.55
CA PHE A 127 -17.73 -3.01 8.01
C PHE A 127 -18.60 -3.73 9.05
N GLU A 128 -17.97 -4.25 10.12
CA GLU A 128 -18.68 -4.91 11.22
C GLU A 128 -19.39 -3.86 12.07
N LYS A 129 -20.70 -4.07 12.30
CA LYS A 129 -21.56 -3.11 13.00
C LYS A 129 -21.02 -2.76 14.37
N GLU A 130 -20.41 -3.73 15.04
CA GLU A 130 -19.83 -3.65 16.37
C GLU A 130 -18.61 -2.72 16.42
N HIS A 131 -17.93 -2.53 15.29
CA HIS A 131 -16.68 -1.78 15.18
C HIS A 131 -16.83 -0.44 14.43
N TYR A 132 -18.01 -0.16 13.88
CA TYR A 132 -18.28 1.04 13.09
C TYR A 132 -17.91 2.34 13.81
N GLU A 133 -18.40 2.54 15.04
CA GLU A 133 -18.12 3.75 15.83
C GLU A 133 -16.63 3.94 16.09
N LEU A 134 -15.89 2.85 16.32
CA LEU A 134 -14.45 2.88 16.53
C LEU A 134 -13.71 3.20 15.21
N SER A 135 -14.12 2.60 14.09
CA SER A 135 -13.60 2.91 12.75
C SER A 135 -13.77 4.40 12.42
N VAL A 136 -14.97 4.94 12.60
CA VAL A 136 -15.29 6.36 12.38
C VAL A 136 -14.46 7.25 13.31
N THR A 137 -14.36 6.87 14.59
CA THR A 137 -13.54 7.60 15.57
C THR A 137 -12.08 7.68 15.12
N LEU A 138 -11.49 6.56 14.68
CA LEU A 138 -10.11 6.50 14.21
C LEU A 138 -9.86 7.38 12.99
N GLY A 139 -10.73 7.30 11.97
CA GLY A 139 -10.60 8.12 10.77
C GLY A 139 -10.74 9.62 11.05
N ASN A 140 -11.60 10.00 11.99
CA ASN A 140 -11.81 11.39 12.39
C ASN A 140 -10.69 11.98 13.29
N ARG A 141 -9.73 11.19 13.79
CA ARG A 141 -8.69 11.74 14.68
C ARG A 141 -7.75 12.72 13.95
N ARG A 142 -7.27 12.31 12.77
CA ARG A 142 -6.24 13.05 12.00
C ARG A 142 -6.46 12.98 10.50
N LEU A 143 -6.97 11.86 9.98
CA LEU A 143 -7.10 11.66 8.53
C LEU A 143 -8.20 12.53 7.93
N ALA A 144 -9.46 12.36 8.35
CA ALA A 144 -10.57 13.12 7.79
C ALA A 144 -10.39 14.64 7.97
N PRO A 145 -9.97 15.17 9.14
CA PRO A 145 -9.71 16.59 9.28
C PRO A 145 -8.63 17.12 8.32
N ALA A 146 -7.57 16.37 8.07
CA ALA A 146 -6.51 16.78 7.14
C ALA A 146 -7.01 16.80 5.69
N VAL A 147 -7.81 15.81 5.30
CA VAL A 147 -8.44 15.74 3.97
C VAL A 147 -9.43 16.88 3.76
N GLN A 148 -10.29 17.15 4.75
CA GLN A 148 -11.28 18.24 4.70
C GLN A 148 -10.64 19.63 4.69
N ALA A 149 -9.47 19.79 5.31
CA ALA A 149 -8.72 21.05 5.32
C ALA A 149 -7.84 21.24 4.06
N ALA A 150 -7.69 20.22 3.22
CA ALA A 150 -6.87 20.29 2.02
C ALA A 150 -7.47 21.31 1.02
N ALA A 151 -6.60 22.03 0.31
CA ALA A 151 -7.06 22.94 -0.74
C ALA A 151 -7.69 22.15 -1.90
N ALA A 152 -8.64 22.75 -2.62
CA ALA A 152 -9.41 22.06 -3.67
C ALA A 152 -8.56 21.52 -4.84
N ASP A 153 -7.36 22.06 -5.03
CA ASP A 153 -6.36 21.64 -6.02
C ASP A 153 -5.31 20.65 -5.45
N THR A 154 -5.48 20.19 -4.21
CA THR A 154 -4.63 19.17 -3.59
C THR A 154 -5.20 17.78 -3.85
N GLU A 155 -4.42 16.91 -4.49
CA GLU A 155 -4.81 15.52 -4.70
C GLU A 155 -4.59 14.71 -3.42
N VAL A 156 -5.63 14.02 -2.94
CA VAL A 156 -5.51 13.10 -1.80
C VAL A 156 -5.01 11.76 -2.31
N VAL A 157 -3.86 11.31 -1.78
CA VAL A 157 -3.24 10.04 -2.15
C VAL A 157 -3.30 9.10 -0.96
N ALA A 158 -3.95 7.95 -1.11
CA ALA A 158 -4.03 6.91 -0.09
C ALA A 158 -3.82 5.53 -0.73
N PRO A 159 -2.64 4.91 -0.54
CA PRO A 159 -2.43 3.52 -0.92
C PRO A 159 -3.40 2.61 -0.17
N GLY A 160 -3.95 1.62 -0.86
CA GLY A 160 -4.90 0.65 -0.33
C GLY A 160 -6.39 1.02 -0.41
N ILE A 161 -7.23 0.02 -0.66
CA ILE A 161 -8.67 0.18 -0.93
C ILE A 161 -9.43 0.66 0.30
N SER A 162 -9.16 0.05 1.46
CA SER A 162 -9.84 0.39 2.72
C SER A 162 -9.57 1.83 3.15
N CYS A 163 -8.36 2.35 2.90
CA CYS A 163 -8.04 3.75 3.18
C CYS A 163 -8.84 4.72 2.30
N ARG A 164 -8.96 4.44 0.99
CA ARG A 164 -9.75 5.27 0.07
C ARG A 164 -11.24 5.24 0.41
N GLN A 165 -11.79 4.06 0.65
CA GLN A 165 -13.20 3.91 1.04
C GLN A 165 -13.51 4.66 2.33
N GLN A 166 -12.62 4.60 3.33
CA GLN A 166 -12.81 5.35 4.57
C GLN A 166 -12.80 6.86 4.34
N ILE A 167 -11.91 7.35 3.47
CA ILE A 167 -11.83 8.78 3.12
C ILE A 167 -13.09 9.22 2.37
N GLU A 168 -13.65 8.38 1.51
CA GLU A 168 -14.90 8.67 0.79
C GLU A 168 -16.14 8.62 1.71
N HIS A 169 -16.09 7.81 2.77
CA HIS A 169 -17.18 7.64 3.73
C HIS A 169 -17.25 8.77 4.78
N LEU A 170 -16.12 9.37 5.16
CA LEU A 170 -16.00 10.37 6.22
C LEU A 170 -16.01 11.81 5.69
#